data_AF-A0A3A0DZS4-F1
#
_entry.id   AF-A0A3A0DZS4-F1
#
_cell.length_a   1.000
_cell.length_b   1.000
_cell.length_c   1.000
_cell.angle_alpha   90.00
_cell.angle_beta   90.00
_cell.angle_gamma   90.00
#
_symmetry.space_group_name_H-M   'P 1'
#
loop_
_entity.id
_entity.type
_entity.pdbx_description
1 polymer ?
#
loop_
_entity_poly.entity_id
_entity_poly.type
_entity_poly.pdbx_seq_one_letter_code
_entity_poly.pdbx_strand_id
1 'polypeptide(L)'
;MAEIGRRGIELYLDGERLRFRAPAGALGSELRAAVGEQRAAIIGRLQQPREVSASTTKCMRCDHRDWVDEPPAGGQIRTHCGKCGRFIGYRPVGT
;
A
#
# COMPACT_ATOMS: atom_id res chain seq x y z
N MET A 1 -5.73 -7.86 14.55
CA MET A 1 -5.12 -6.74 13.80
C MET A 1 -5.84 -6.39 12.47
N ALA A 2 -7.07 -6.87 12.21
CA ALA A 2 -7.77 -6.67 10.93
C ALA A 2 -8.82 -5.53 10.93
N GLU A 3 -9.07 -4.87 12.06
CA GLU A 3 -10.15 -3.88 12.17
C GLU A 3 -9.74 -2.44 11.85
N ILE A 4 -8.45 -2.11 11.91
CA ILE A 4 -7.96 -0.73 11.75
C ILE A 4 -8.17 -0.24 10.31
N GLY A 5 -7.84 -1.07 9.31
CA GLY A 5 -8.05 -0.75 7.89
C GLY A 5 -9.52 -0.67 7.50
N ARG A 6 -10.40 -1.45 8.13
CA ARG A 6 -11.85 -1.44 7.84
C ARG A 6 -12.56 -0.19 8.36
N ARG A 7 -12.00 0.48 9.37
CA ARG A 7 -12.58 1.68 10.00
C ARG A 7 -12.07 3.00 9.41
N GLY A 8 -11.30 2.95 8.31
CA GLY A 8 -10.71 4.14 7.69
C GLY A 8 -9.65 4.81 8.57
N ILE A 9 -8.98 4.03 9.41
CA ILE A 9 -7.94 4.51 10.32
C ILE A 9 -6.59 4.31 9.62
N GLU A 10 -5.93 5.41 9.27
CA GLU A 10 -4.60 5.42 8.67
C GLU A 10 -3.56 5.73 9.74
N LEU A 11 -2.57 4.84 9.90
CA LEU A 11 -1.42 5.04 10.78
C LEU A 11 -0.24 5.50 9.93
N TYR A 12 0.39 6.60 10.32
CA TYR A 12 1.54 7.14 9.60
C TYR A 12 2.62 7.64 10.57
N LEU A 13 3.88 7.57 10.15
CA LEU A 13 5.00 8.13 10.89
C LEU A 13 5.17 9.59 10.49
N ASP A 14 5.19 10.47 11.50
CA ASP A 14 5.56 11.88 11.39
C ASP A 14 6.91 12.03 12.07
N GLY A 15 7.99 11.85 11.30
CA GLY A 15 9.33 11.68 11.84
C GLY A 15 9.42 10.46 12.75
N GLU A 16 9.67 10.68 14.04
CA GLU A 16 9.76 9.64 15.08
C GLU A 16 8.45 9.43 15.86
N ARG A 17 7.39 10.16 15.50
CA ARG A 17 6.11 10.11 16.18
C ARG A 17 5.08 9.37 15.34
N LEU A 18 4.58 8.26 15.88
CA LEU A 18 3.41 7.58 15.34
C LEU A 18 2.19 8.51 15.44
N ARG A 19 1.63 8.91 14.31
CA ARG A 19 0.37 9.64 14.19
C ARG A 19 -0.69 8.76 13.54
N PHE A 20 -1.93 9.16 13.71
CA PHE A 20 -3.10 8.47 13.19
C PHE A 20 -4.06 9.49 12.58
N ARG A 21 -4.63 9.13 11.44
CA ARG A 21 -5.76 9.80 10.82
C ARG A 21 -6.95 8.86 10.96
N ALA A 22 -8.00 9.33 11.61
CA ALA A 22 -9.22 8.55 11.79
C ALA A 22 -10.42 9.49 11.67
N PRO A 23 -11.56 9.03 11.12
CA PRO A 23 -12.79 9.79 11.22
C PRO A 23 -13.19 9.98 12.69
N ALA A 24 -13.90 11.07 12.99
CA ALA A 24 -14.31 11.41 14.36
C ALA A 24 -15.07 10.23 15.00
N GLY A 25 -14.59 9.76 16.17
CA GLY A 25 -15.18 8.63 16.89
C GLY A 25 -14.62 7.24 16.52
N ALA A 26 -13.86 7.09 15.43
CA ALA A 26 -13.29 5.79 15.06
C ALA A 26 -12.09 5.38 15.94
N LEU A 27 -11.44 6.36 16.57
CA LEU A 27 -10.29 6.16 17.45
C LEU A 27 -10.68 6.32 18.93
N GLY A 28 -11.41 5.32 19.43
CA GLY A 28 -11.79 5.21 20.83
C GLY A 28 -10.58 5.11 21.77
N SER A 29 -10.78 5.45 23.05
CA SER A 29 -9.73 5.45 24.08
C SER A 29 -9.06 4.08 24.25
N GLU A 30 -9.84 3.01 24.10
CA GLU A 30 -9.36 1.62 24.14
C GLU A 30 -8.44 1.30 22.96
N LEU A 31 -8.77 1.78 21.76
CA LEU A 31 -7.94 1.60 20.57
C LEU A 31 -6.65 2.41 20.66
N ARG A 32 -6.68 3.60 21.27
CA ARG A 32 -5.46 4.38 21.55
C ARG A 32 -4.56 3.67 22.55
N ALA A 33 -5.11 3.06 23.60
CA ALA A 33 -4.33 2.31 24.57
C ALA A 33 -3.65 1.10 23.89
N ALA A 34 -4.40 0.33 23.11
CA ALA A 34 -3.87 -0.80 22.36
C ALA A 34 -2.78 -0.40 21.34
N VAL A 35 -2.97 0.72 20.62
CA VAL A 35 -1.95 1.27 19.70
C VAL A 35 -0.74 1.81 20.46
N GLY A 36 -0.95 2.36 21.65
CA GLY A 36 0.11 2.85 22.55
C GLY A 36 1.00 1.72 23.07
N GLU A 37 0.40 0.63 23.56
CA GLU A 37 1.15 -0.55 24.03
C GLU A 37 1.95 -1.21 22.91
N GLN A 38 1.40 -1.24 21.70
CA GLN A 38 2.07 -1.82 20.54
C GLN A 38 2.86 -0.80 19.72
N ARG A 39 3.03 0.43 20.21
CA ARG A 39 3.63 1.55 19.44
C ARG A 39 5.01 1.22 18.90
N ALA A 40 5.88 0.64 19.72
CA ALA A 40 7.23 0.27 19.28
C ALA A 40 7.22 -0.77 18.16
N ALA A 41 6.34 -1.78 18.27
CA ALA A 41 6.16 -2.80 17.24
C ALA A 41 5.53 -2.23 15.95
N ILE A 42 4.60 -1.28 16.07
CA ILE A 42 3.99 -0.58 14.93
C ILE A 42 5.01 0.30 14.22
N ILE A 43 5.80 1.08 14.97
CA ILE A 43 6.90 1.90 14.42
C ILE A 43 7.92 0.99 13.73
N GLY A 44 8.34 -0.10 14.38
CA GLY A 44 9.24 -1.08 13.77
C GLY A 44 8.69 -1.65 12.46
N ARG A 45 7.39 -1.98 12.40
CA ARG A 45 6.74 -2.44 11.16
C ARG A 45 6.58 -1.37 10.08
N LEU A 46 6.45 -0.10 10.46
CA LEU A 46 6.34 1.02 9.53
C LEU A 46 7.71 1.52 9.03
N GLN A 47 8.75 1.40 9.86
CA GLN A 47 10.14 1.73 9.54
C GLN A 47 10.84 0.61 8.78
N GLN A 48 10.43 -0.65 9.02
CA GLN A 48 10.78 -1.70 8.09
C GLN A 48 10.34 -1.23 6.71
N PRO A 49 11.20 -1.29 5.68
CA PRO A 49 10.76 -1.11 4.33
C PRO A 49 9.71 -2.19 4.13
N ARG A 50 8.44 -1.78 4.26
CA ARG A 50 7.32 -2.57 3.81
C ARG A 50 7.76 -2.89 2.39
N GLU A 51 7.80 -4.17 2.06
CA GLU A 51 8.03 -4.58 0.69
C GLU A 51 6.80 -4.15 -0.15
N VAL A 52 6.48 -2.86 -0.21
CA VAL A 52 6.22 -2.20 -1.48
C VAL A 52 7.47 -2.41 -2.29
N SER A 53 7.59 -3.62 -2.82
CA SER A 53 8.52 -3.94 -3.86
C SER A 53 8.18 -3.06 -5.05
N ALA A 54 8.69 -1.82 -5.01
CA ALA A 54 9.19 -1.13 -6.17
C ALA A 54 10.41 -1.91 -6.69
N SER A 55 10.24 -3.21 -6.90
CA SER A 55 11.13 -3.97 -7.74
C SER A 55 10.70 -3.58 -9.15
N THR A 56 11.48 -2.71 -9.78
CA THR A 56 11.54 -2.56 -11.23
C THR A 56 11.85 -3.88 -11.94
N THR A 57 12.14 -4.95 -11.20
CA THR A 57 12.09 -6.34 -11.65
C THR A 57 10.64 -6.69 -12.01
N LYS A 58 10.36 -6.77 -13.32
CA LYS A 58 9.17 -7.38 -13.93
C LYS A 58 8.68 -8.55 -13.07
N CYS A 59 7.37 -8.75 -12.88
CA CYS A 59 6.90 -9.89 -12.08
C CYS A 59 7.38 -11.22 -12.70
N MET A 60 8.52 -11.75 -12.23
CA MET A 60 9.09 -13.03 -12.69
C MET A 60 8.36 -14.23 -12.07
N ARG A 61 7.54 -13.99 -11.03
CA ARG A 61 6.76 -15.00 -10.32
C ARG A 61 5.30 -15.10 -10.75
N CYS A 62 4.83 -14.18 -11.58
CA CYS A 62 3.45 -14.15 -12.06
C CYS A 62 3.44 -14.57 -13.53
N ASP A 63 2.41 -15.30 -13.93
CA ASP A 63 2.21 -15.62 -15.34
C ASP A 63 1.92 -14.33 -16.12
N HIS A 64 2.43 -14.21 -17.35
CA HIS A 64 2.19 -13.02 -18.18
C HIS A 64 0.71 -12.86 -18.56
N ARG A 65 -0.09 -13.93 -18.45
CA ARG A 65 -1.52 -13.92 -18.75
C ARG A 65 -2.33 -13.10 -17.75
N ASP A 66 -1.78 -12.87 -16.56
CA ASP A 66 -2.41 -12.04 -15.53
C ASP A 66 -2.08 -10.55 -15.69
N TRP A 67 -1.52 -10.09 -16.81
CA TRP A 67 -1.20 -8.67 -17.00
C TRP A 67 -2.46 -7.89 -17.39
N VAL A 68 -2.66 -6.77 -16.70
CA VAL A 68 -3.81 -5.87 -16.86
C VAL A 68 -3.30 -4.51 -17.30
N ASP A 69 -3.94 -3.99 -18.35
CA ASP A 69 -3.65 -2.69 -18.93
C ASP A 69 -4.58 -1.64 -18.32
N GLU A 70 -4.00 -0.56 -17.82
CA GLU A 70 -4.76 0.64 -17.45
C GLU A 70 -5.19 1.38 -18.74
N PRO A 71 -6.35 2.08 -18.70
CA PRO A 71 -6.79 2.89 -19.83
C PRO A 71 -5.68 3.88 -20.25
N PRO A 72 -5.51 4.12 -21.56
CA PRO A 72 -4.42 4.94 -22.05
C PRO A 72 -4.50 6.36 -21.48
N ALA A 73 -3.41 6.81 -20.88
CA ALA A 73 -3.24 8.17 -20.39
C ALA A 73 -2.06 8.79 -21.15
N GLY A 74 -2.34 9.82 -21.96
CA GLY A 74 -1.28 10.55 -22.67
C GLY A 74 -0.55 9.75 -23.74
N GLY A 75 -1.22 8.81 -24.43
CA GLY A 75 -0.60 8.03 -25.53
C GLY A 75 0.22 6.83 -25.07
N GLN A 76 0.18 6.47 -23.78
CA GLN A 76 0.80 5.27 -23.24
C GLN A 76 -0.21 4.48 -22.40
N ILE A 77 -0.14 3.17 -22.52
CA ILE A 77 -0.89 2.20 -21.72
C ILE A 77 0.05 1.74 -20.61
N ARG A 78 -0.37 1.91 -19.36
CA ARG A 78 0.38 1.45 -18.19
C ARG A 78 -0.04 0.02 -17.86
N THR A 79 0.89 -0.93 -17.91
CA THR A 79 0.61 -2.35 -17.64
C THR A 79 1.08 -2.72 -16.25
N HIS A 80 0.22 -3.38 -15.49
CA HIS A 80 0.53 -3.97 -14.19
C HIS A 80 0.12 -5.44 -14.14
N CYS A 81 0.66 -6.21 -13.21
CA CYS A 81 0.19 -7.57 -12.95
C CYS A 81 -1.10 -7.51 -12.14
N GLY A 82 -2.20 -8.06 -12.66
CA GLY A 82 -3.50 -8.17 -11.98
C GLY A 82 -3.48 -9.07 -10.74
N LYS A 83 -2.45 -9.91 -10.57
CA LYS A 83 -2.31 -10.80 -9.41
C LYS A 83 -1.60 -10.16 -8.22
N CYS A 84 -0.53 -9.40 -8.47
CA CYS A 84 0.29 -8.81 -7.41
C CYS A 84 0.34 -7.28 -7.42
N GLY A 85 -0.32 -6.63 -8.39
CA GLY A 85 -0.33 -5.19 -8.57
C GLY A 85 1.01 -4.58 -9.03
N ARG A 86 2.03 -5.41 -9.32
CA ARG A 86 3.36 -4.90 -9.67
C ARG A 86 3.37 -4.30 -11.06
N PHE A 87 4.01 -3.15 -11.18
CA PHE A 87 4.22 -2.48 -12.46
C PHE A 87 5.11 -3.30 -13.39
N ILE A 88 4.69 -3.46 -14.65
CA ILE A 88 5.41 -4.24 -15.67
C ILE A 88 6.10 -3.31 -16.69
N GLY A 89 5.41 -2.27 -17.15
CA GLY A 89 5.94 -1.35 -18.17
C GLY A 89 4.86 -0.49 -18.82
N TYR A 90 5.26 0.25 -19.86
CA TYR A 90 4.38 1.01 -20.73
C TYR A 90 4.31 0.38 -22.12
N ARG A 91 3.13 0.40 -22.73
CA ARG A 91 2.92 0.02 -24.14
C ARG A 91 2.37 1.22 -24.92
N PRO A 92 2.77 1.43 -26.18
CA PRO A 92 2.14 2.45 -27.01
C PRO A 92 0.68 2.06 -27.27
N VAL A 93 -0.23 3.03 -27.27
CA VAL A 93 -1.58 2.84 -27.83
C VAL A 93 -1.38 2.66 -29.33
N GLY A 94 -1.96 1.60 -29.91
CA GLY A 94 -1.72 1.21 -31.31
C GLY A 94 -1.82 2.40 -32.27
N THR A 95 -0.80 2.54 -33.11
CA THR A 95 -0.76 3.47 -34.24
C THR A 95 -1.90 3.20 -35.22
#